data_AF-A0A8T3VMD3-F1
#
_entry.id   AF-A0A8T3VMD3-F1
#
_cell.length_a   1.000
_cell.length_b   1.000
_cell.length_c   1.000
_cell.angle_alpha   90.00
_cell.angle_beta   90.00
_cell.angle_gamma   90.00
#
_symmetry.space_group_name_H-M   'P 1'
#
loop_
_entity.id
_entity.type
_entity.pdbx_description
1 polymer ?
#
loop_
_entity_poly.entity_id
_entity_poly.type
_entity_poly.pdbx_seq_one_letter_code
_entity_poly.pdbx_strand_id
1 'polypeptide(L)' 'MFDNLDDFKKKAIDNKANLKFKNISIPIGDGEQDFRITGIGEKAIKIEKYVKYEDIMDAVMDGKDEGLEAIIMEFIEDFE' A
#
# COMPACT_ATOMS: atom_id res chain seq x y z
N MET A 1 11.88 -2.65 -21.20
CA MET A 1 10.47 -2.28 -21.42
C MET A 1 9.72 -3.57 -21.74
N PHE A 2 8.48 -3.74 -21.32
CA PHE A 2 7.69 -4.94 -21.67
C PHE A 2 6.89 -4.63 -22.94
N ASP A 3 6.86 -5.57 -23.87
CA ASP A 3 6.27 -5.35 -25.19
C ASP A 3 4.75 -5.58 -25.22
N ASN A 4 4.19 -6.26 -24.20
CA ASN A 4 2.75 -6.43 -24.02
C ASN A 4 2.39 -6.78 -22.56
N LEU A 5 1.08 -6.76 -22.25
CA LEU A 5 0.52 -7.07 -20.92
C LEU A 5 0.81 -8.51 -20.48
N ASP A 6 0.77 -9.47 -21.40
CA ASP A 6 0.95 -10.89 -21.10
C ASP A 6 2.37 -11.21 -20.65
N ASP A 7 3.38 -10.59 -21.27
CA ASP A 7 4.79 -10.73 -20.89
C ASP A 7 5.08 -10.13 -19.52
N PHE A 8 4.47 -8.98 -19.22
CA PHE A 8 4.56 -8.37 -17.88
C PHE A 8 3.93 -9.25 -16.80
N LYS A 9 2.70 -9.72 -17.06
CA LYS A 9 1.95 -10.61 -16.18
C LYS A 9 2.73 -11.91 -15.93
N LYS A 10 3.23 -12.54 -16.99
CA LYS A 10 4.03 -13.77 -16.92
C LYS A 10 5.24 -13.58 -16.03
N LYS A 11 6.01 -12.50 -16.24
CA LYS A 11 7.17 -12.22 -15.39
C LYS A 11 6.78 -11.97 -13.93
N ALA A 12 5.69 -11.26 -13.67
CA ALA A 12 5.21 -11.02 -12.31
C ALA A 12 4.84 -12.35 -11.60
N ILE A 13 4.16 -13.26 -12.31
CA ILE A 13 3.79 -14.58 -11.80
C ILE A 13 5.03 -15.46 -11.58
N ASP A 14 5.94 -15.52 -12.56
CA ASP A 14 7.17 -16.32 -12.48
C ASP A 14 8.07 -15.88 -11.32
N ASN A 15 8.05 -14.58 -10.99
CA ASN A 15 8.83 -14.00 -9.90
C ASN A 15 8.03 -13.78 -8.61
N LYS A 16 6.83 -14.36 -8.51
CA LYS A 16 5.89 -14.11 -7.41
C LYS A 16 6.50 -14.30 -6.03
N ALA A 17 7.23 -15.40 -5.82
CA ALA A 17 7.86 -15.70 -4.54
C ALA A 17 8.86 -14.59 -4.10
N ASN A 18 9.61 -14.03 -5.04
CA ASN A 18 10.62 -13.00 -4.78
C ASN A 18 10.00 -11.61 -4.60
N LEU A 19 8.84 -11.37 -5.22
CA LEU A 19 8.16 -10.07 -5.18
C LEU A 19 7.26 -9.92 -3.95
N LYS A 20 6.65 -11.01 -3.45
CA LYS A 20 5.67 -11.04 -2.32
C LYS A 20 6.20 -10.56 -0.96
N PHE A 21 7.48 -10.21 -0.88
CA PHE A 21 8.10 -9.77 0.38
C PHE A 21 8.97 -8.53 0.20
N LYS A 22 8.88 -7.88 -0.96
CA LYS A 22 9.56 -6.61 -1.19
C LYS A 22 8.69 -5.45 -0.74
N ASN A 23 9.37 -4.47 -0.14
CA ASN A 23 8.80 -3.15 0.07
C ASN A 23 9.03 -2.32 -1.18
N ILE A 24 8.06 -1.47 -1.50
CA ILE A 24 8.12 -0.45 -2.53
C ILE A 24 7.82 0.89 -1.85
N SER A 25 8.70 1.87 -2.03
CA SER A 25 8.42 3.25 -1.64
C SER A 25 7.70 3.92 -2.81
N ILE A 26 6.53 4.49 -2.53
CA ILE A 26 5.70 5.20 -3.50
C ILE A 26 5.55 6.64 -3.02
N PRO A 27 5.90 7.66 -3.84
CA PRO A 27 5.59 9.03 -3.52
C PRO A 27 4.07 9.27 -3.64
N ILE A 28 3.44 9.72 -2.57
CA ILE A 28 2.00 10.05 -2.52
C ILE A 28 1.86 11.43 -1.88
N GLY A 29 1.35 12.40 -2.64
CA GLY A 29 1.32 13.81 -2.23
C GLY A 29 2.73 14.34 -2.00
N ASP A 30 2.97 14.94 -0.83
CA ASP A 30 4.26 15.51 -0.43
C ASP A 30 5.13 14.54 0.39
N GLY A 31 4.72 13.26 0.50
CA GLY A 31 5.41 12.25 1.30
C GLY A 31 5.78 10.98 0.51
N GLU A 32 6.68 10.19 1.08
CA GLU A 32 6.95 8.81 0.63
C GLU A 32 6.23 7.81 1.54
N GLN A 33 5.60 6.80 0.93
CA GLN A 33 4.93 5.72 1.65
C GLN A 33 5.47 4.36 1.23
N ASP A 34 5.86 3.57 2.23
CA ASP A 34 6.29 2.20 2.03
C ASP A 34 5.10 1.23 2.03
N PHE A 35 5.01 0.45 0.96
CA PHE A 35 4.06 -0.65 0.82
C PHE A 35 4.78 -1.97 0.64
N ARG A 36 4.25 -3.04 1.22
CA ARG A 36 4.69 -4.40 0.97
C ARG A 36 3.83 -5.01 -0.13
N ILE A 37 4.42 -5.59 -1.16
CA ILE A 37 3.67 -6.44 -2.09
C ILE A 37 3.33 -7.73 -1.36
N THR A 38 2.06 -8.04 -1.13
CA THR A 38 1.64 -9.24 -0.38
C THR A 38 0.94 -10.29 -1.22
N GLY A 39 0.58 -9.95 -2.47
CA GLY A 39 -0.04 -10.90 -3.40
C GLY A 39 0.20 -10.51 -4.84
N ILE A 40 0.48 -11.51 -5.68
CA ILE A 40 0.47 -11.35 -7.14
C ILE A 40 -0.57 -12.32 -7.68
N GLY A 41 -1.63 -11.73 -8.21
CA GLY A 41 -2.74 -12.43 -8.85
C GLY A 41 -2.67 -12.29 -10.36
N GLU A 42 -3.59 -12.97 -11.03
CA GLU A 42 -3.63 -13.01 -12.48
C GLU A 42 -4.03 -11.66 -13.11
N LYS A 43 -4.82 -10.86 -12.38
CA LYS A 43 -5.37 -9.58 -12.84
C LYS A 43 -4.85 -8.36 -12.09
N ALA A 44 -4.26 -8.56 -10.90
CA ALA A 44 -3.88 -7.48 -10.00
C ALA A 44 -2.75 -7.89 -9.05
N ILE A 45 -2.08 -6.89 -8.49
CA ILE A 45 -1.08 -7.03 -7.44
C ILE A 45 -1.67 -6.44 -6.16
N LYS A 46 -1.62 -7.18 -5.06
CA LYS A 46 -2.01 -6.74 -3.72
C LYS A 46 -0.82 -6.11 -3.03
N ILE A 47 -0.99 -4.89 -2.53
CA ILE A 47 -0.05 -4.20 -1.68
C ILE A 47 -0.69 -3.92 -0.31
N GLU A 48 0.10 -3.94 0.75
CA GLU A 48 -0.33 -3.68 2.13
C GLU A 48 0.64 -2.70 2.80
N LYS A 49 0.11 -1.77 3.59
CA LYS A 49 0.86 -0.90 4.49
C LYS A 49 0.41 -1.20 5.92
N TYR A 50 1.35 -1.32 6.84
CA TYR A 50 1.04 -1.30 8.26
C TYR A 50 1.07 0.15 8.72
N VAL A 51 -0.03 0.60 9.31
CA VAL A 51 -0.13 1.92 9.94
C VAL A 51 -0.29 1.66 11.44
N LYS A 52 0.59 2.21 12.27
CA LYS A 52 0.49 2.01 13.72
C LYS A 52 -0.58 2.93 14.29
N TYR A 53 -1.21 2.50 15.37
CA TYR A 53 -2.17 3.34 16.10
C TYR A 53 -1.56 4.64 16.61
N GLU A 54 -0.29 4.63 17.03
CA GLU A 54 0.45 5.84 17.42
C GLU A 54 0.53 6.84 16.25
N ASP A 55 0.97 6.39 15.07
CA ASP A 55 1.05 7.23 13.87
C ASP A 55 -0.33 7.80 13.48
N ILE A 56 -1.40 7.02 13.69
CA ILE A 56 -2.78 7.45 13.46
C ILE A 56 -3.17 8.59 14.41
N MET A 57 -2.92 8.42 15.69
CA MET A 57 -3.21 9.43 16.72
C MET A 57 -2.39 10.70 16.50
N ASP A 58 -1.09 10.57 16.23
CA ASP A 58 -0.19 11.69 16.01
C ASP A 58 -0.60 12.50 14.78
N ALA A 59 -0.96 11.84 13.68
CA ALA A 59 -1.40 12.54 12.46
C ALA A 59 -2.66 13.38 12.68
N VAL A 60 -3.64 12.87 13.44
CA VAL A 60 -4.86 13.62 13.77
C VAL A 60 -4.56 14.76 14.75
N MET A 61 -3.72 14.55 15.76
CA MET A 61 -3.32 15.62 16.68
C MET A 61 -2.52 16.74 15.98
N ASP A 62 -1.74 16.40 14.96
CA ASP A 62 -1.01 17.33 14.10
C ASP A 62 -1.92 18.09 13.11
N GLY A 63 -3.23 17.79 13.08
CA GLY A 63 -4.21 18.41 12.17
C GLY A 63 -4.10 17.94 10.72
N LYS A 64 -3.62 16.71 10.48
CA LYS A 64 -3.57 16.09 9.14
C LYS A 64 -4.85 15.31 8.85
N ASP A 65 -5.97 16.02 8.89
CA ASP A 65 -7.32 15.43 8.88
C ASP A 65 -7.69 14.75 7.54
N GLU A 66 -6.95 15.03 6.46
CA GLU A 66 -7.17 14.42 5.14
C GLU A 66 -6.20 13.26 4.83
N GLY A 67 -5.34 12.89 5.79
CA GLY A 67 -4.35 11.81 5.62
C GLY A 67 -4.97 10.41 5.64
N LEU A 68 -4.20 9.42 5.17
CA LEU A 68 -4.59 8.00 5.27
C LEU A 68 -4.91 7.62 6.72
N GLU A 69 -4.10 8.12 7.64
CA GLU A 69 -4.21 7.93 9.07
C GLU A 69 -5.54 8.44 9.64
N ALA A 70 -5.96 9.65 9.27
CA ALA A 70 -7.23 10.24 9.71
C ALA A 70 -8.44 9.49 9.14
N ILE A 71 -8.40 9.12 7.85
CA ILE A 71 -9.46 8.33 7.21
C ILE A 71 -9.60 6.95 7.88
N ILE A 72 -8.48 6.31 8.25
CA ILE A 72 -8.52 5.04 8.98
C ILE A 72 -9.17 5.23 10.37
N MET A 73 -8.86 6.32 11.07
CA MET A 73 -9.49 6.62 12.36
C MET A 73 -11.00 6.78 12.22
N GLU A 74 -11.47 7.64 11.31
CA GLU A 74 -12.90 7.86 11.05
C GLU A 74 -13.61 6.55 10.69
N PHE A 75 -13.02 5.75 9.80
CA PHE A 75 -13.59 4.44 9.43
C PHE A 75 -13.68 3.47 10.62
N ILE A 76 -12.74 3.49 11.57
CA ILE A 76 -12.80 2.65 12.77
C ILE A 76 -13.84 3.19 13.75
N GLU A 77 -13.92 4.50 13.94
CA GLU A 77 -14.90 5.14 14.84
C GLU A 77 -16.34 4.94 14.34
N ASP A 78 -16.54 4.92 13.03
CA ASP A 78 -17.84 4.64 12.39
C ASP A 78 -18.28 3.17 12.50
N PHE A 79 -17.36 2.26 12.84
CA PHE A 79 -17.67 0.84 13.02
C PHE A 79 -18.16 0.56 14.45
N GLU A 80 -19.49 0.53 14.63
CA GLU A 80 -20.17 0.04 15.85
C GLU A 80 -20.02 -1.47 16.09
#